data_AF-I6ZER2-F1
#
_entry.id   AF-I6ZER2-F1
#
_cell.length_a   1.000
_cell.length_b   1.000
_cell.length_c   1.000
_cell.angle_alpha   90.00
_cell.angle_beta   90.00
_cell.angle_gamma   90.00
#
_symmetry.space_group_name_H-M   'P 1'
#
loop_
_entity.id
_entity.type
_entity.pdbx_description
1 polymer ?
#
loop_
_entity_poly.entity_id
_entity_poly.type
_entity_poly.pdbx_seq_one_letter_code
_entity_poly.pdbx_strand_id
1 'polypeptide(L)'
;MSLISILVKGFSGLGVASTVPLSFAFHNETINFKSWVRKAPPEVVKPVQPSNNQMEEMAEIVKQELGLDSHQVEVGCFAVNGKRMTLTRPALYVCADLASSNPAAFWFHYNWSNKPKTAKRVNQVTSMSYKGSRNVIIQFKDGNNGKLSLLIEIPDWLSGWKNQSFVPKMSCNFTKGSNDSYTLTCPPSGQEPFTQKINKHDFHRPTTLSLS
;
A
#
# COMPACT_ATOMS: atom_id res chain seq x y z
N MET A 1 -45.67 -50.55 4.25
CA MET A 1 -46.65 -49.61 4.83
C MET A 1 -46.62 -48.33 4.01
N SER A 2 -47.82 -47.92 3.59
CA SER A 2 -48.33 -46.64 3.06
C SER A 2 -47.51 -45.63 2.24
N LEU A 3 -48.25 -45.18 1.24
CA LEU A 3 -48.08 -44.17 0.20
C LEU A 3 -48.28 -42.70 0.65
N ILE A 4 -47.65 -41.80 -0.13
CA ILE A 4 -48.12 -40.49 -0.63
C ILE A 4 -48.45 -39.35 0.36
N SER A 5 -47.77 -38.19 0.20
CA SER A 5 -48.41 -36.95 -0.30
C SER A 5 -47.43 -35.78 -0.37
N ILE A 6 -47.24 -35.31 -1.60
CA ILE A 6 -46.64 -34.02 -1.97
C ILE A 6 -47.68 -32.91 -1.68
N LEU A 7 -47.25 -31.80 -1.06
CA LEU A 7 -48.02 -30.56 -1.00
C LEU A 7 -47.11 -29.40 -1.41
N VAL A 8 -47.12 -29.11 -2.71
CA VAL A 8 -46.67 -27.83 -3.25
C VAL A 8 -47.81 -26.84 -3.06
N LYS A 9 -47.62 -25.85 -2.18
CA LYS A 9 -48.51 -24.68 -2.09
C LYS A 9 -47.84 -23.52 -2.81
N GLY A 10 -48.35 -23.23 -4.01
CA GLY A 10 -48.06 -21.97 -4.70
C GLY A 10 -48.69 -20.79 -3.97
N PHE A 11 -47.99 -19.66 -4.00
CA PHE A 11 -48.58 -18.35 -3.74
C PHE A 11 -48.25 -17.46 -4.93
N SER A 12 -49.27 -17.27 -5.78
CA SER A 12 -49.35 -16.17 -6.73
C SER A 12 -49.86 -14.95 -5.97
N GLY A 13 -49.02 -13.93 -5.83
CA GLY A 13 -49.37 -12.65 -5.18
C GLY A 13 -48.86 -11.48 -6.00
N LEU A 14 -49.76 -10.89 -6.79
CA LEU A 14 -49.63 -9.60 -7.47
C LEU A 14 -49.82 -8.44 -6.47
N GLY A 15 -49.11 -7.33 -6.72
CA GLY A 15 -49.37 -6.00 -6.14
C GLY A 15 -48.50 -5.70 -4.91
N VAL A 16 -47.91 -4.53 -4.72
CA VAL A 16 -48.10 -3.20 -5.31
C VAL A 16 -46.80 -2.43 -5.07
N ALA A 17 -46.30 -1.70 -6.08
CA ALA A 17 -45.19 -0.78 -5.90
C ALA A 17 -45.71 0.51 -5.24
N SER A 18 -45.33 0.78 -3.99
CA SER A 18 -45.59 2.08 -3.35
C SER A 18 -44.42 3.03 -3.64
N THR A 19 -44.62 3.98 -4.54
CA THR A 19 -43.72 5.12 -4.70
C THR A 19 -44.09 6.19 -3.68
N VAL A 20 -43.23 6.43 -2.69
CA VAL A 20 -43.40 7.52 -1.73
C VAL A 20 -42.63 8.75 -2.26
N PRO A 21 -43.28 9.88 -2.58
CA PRO A 21 -42.56 11.09 -2.93
C PRO A 21 -42.00 11.73 -1.65
N LEU A 22 -40.67 11.69 -1.49
CA LEU A 22 -39.95 12.49 -0.51
C LEU A 22 -39.97 13.96 -0.99
N SER A 23 -40.84 14.76 -0.38
CA SER A 23 -40.86 16.22 -0.53
C SER A 23 -39.88 16.82 0.47
N PHE A 24 -38.79 17.42 0.00
CA PHE A 24 -37.90 18.21 0.85
C PHE A 24 -38.37 19.67 0.83
N ALA A 25 -38.88 20.14 1.97
CA ALA A 25 -39.16 21.55 2.21
C ALA A 25 -37.84 22.24 2.61
N PHE A 26 -37.39 23.22 1.82
CA PHE A 26 -36.29 24.10 2.22
C PHE A 26 -36.82 25.14 3.20
N HIS A 27 -36.53 24.94 4.49
CA HIS A 27 -36.78 25.92 5.53
C HIS A 27 -35.68 26.98 5.50
N ASN A 28 -36.08 28.24 5.32
CA ASN A 28 -35.22 29.38 5.09
C ASN A 28 -34.76 29.94 6.45
N GLU A 29 -33.74 29.34 7.06
CA GLU A 29 -33.10 29.91 8.25
C GLU A 29 -31.93 30.82 7.87
N THR A 30 -32.13 32.11 8.09
CA THR A 30 -31.09 33.14 8.06
C THR A 30 -30.03 32.88 9.12
N ILE A 31 -28.84 32.44 8.70
CA ILE A 31 -27.68 32.26 9.58
C ILE A 31 -27.01 33.62 9.82
N ASN A 32 -27.02 34.07 11.08
CA ASN A 32 -26.27 35.23 11.57
C ASN A 32 -24.76 34.93 11.59
N PHE A 33 -23.98 35.67 10.81
CA PHE A 33 -22.52 35.61 10.82
C PHE A 33 -21.95 36.43 12.00
N LYS A 34 -21.50 35.74 13.06
CA LYS A 34 -20.64 36.36 14.09
C LYS A 34 -19.19 36.37 13.58
N SER A 35 -18.75 37.56 13.19
CA SER A 35 -17.35 37.90 12.91
C SER A 35 -16.47 37.63 14.14
N TRP A 36 -15.39 36.85 13.96
CA TRP A 36 -14.29 36.71 14.91
C TRP A 36 -13.00 37.24 14.29
N VAL A 37 -12.32 38.11 15.05
CA VAL A 37 -11.10 38.82 14.67
C VAL A 37 -9.85 37.98 14.96
N ARG A 38 -9.03 37.81 13.90
CA ARG A 38 -7.57 37.66 13.77
C ARG A 38 -6.76 36.82 14.77
N LYS A 39 -6.00 35.86 14.21
CA LYS A 39 -4.59 35.57 14.57
C LYS A 39 -3.75 35.55 13.30
N ALA A 40 -2.51 36.05 13.37
CA ALA A 40 -1.56 36.09 12.27
C ALA A 40 -1.35 34.67 11.67
N PRO A 41 -1.11 34.54 10.35
CA PRO A 41 -0.88 33.25 9.74
C PRO A 41 0.40 32.64 10.33
N PRO A 42 0.39 31.40 10.85
CA PRO A 42 1.62 30.65 10.96
C PRO A 42 2.22 30.53 9.56
N GLU A 43 3.55 30.63 9.49
CA GLU A 43 4.33 30.37 8.29
C GLU A 43 3.77 29.13 7.58
N VAL A 44 3.31 29.32 6.34
CA VAL A 44 2.71 28.26 5.55
C VAL A 44 3.84 27.31 5.15
N VAL A 45 4.14 26.35 6.03
CA VAL A 45 4.68 25.06 5.58
C VAL A 45 3.62 24.54 4.63
N LYS A 46 3.84 24.74 3.33
CA LYS A 46 2.91 24.29 2.29
C LYS A 46 2.68 22.81 2.55
N PRO A 47 1.46 22.37 2.87
CA PRO A 47 1.18 20.95 2.93
C PRO A 47 1.52 20.41 1.55
N VAL A 48 2.52 19.53 1.51
CA VAL A 48 2.88 18.77 0.31
C VAL A 48 1.59 18.15 -0.18
N GLN A 49 1.03 18.70 -1.26
CA GLN A 49 -0.16 18.12 -1.86
C GLN A 49 0.24 16.72 -2.31
N PRO A 50 -0.46 15.66 -1.86
CA PRO A 50 -0.11 14.31 -2.24
C PRO A 50 -0.31 14.18 -3.75
N SER A 51 0.79 14.03 -4.50
CA SER A 51 0.70 13.57 -5.88
C SER A 51 0.09 12.17 -5.86
N ASN A 52 -0.78 11.87 -6.83
CA ASN A 52 -1.56 10.64 -6.90
C ASN A 52 -0.74 9.36 -7.19
N ASN A 53 0.56 9.37 -6.88
CA ASN A 53 1.45 8.29 -7.24
C ASN A 53 2.19 7.81 -6.00
N GLN A 54 1.69 6.75 -5.37
CA GLN A 54 2.27 6.20 -4.14
C GLN A 54 3.77 5.93 -4.22
N MET A 55 4.30 5.65 -5.41
CA MET A 55 5.72 5.40 -5.63
C MET A 55 6.55 6.70 -5.62
N GLU A 56 5.97 7.85 -5.95
CA GLU A 56 6.63 9.15 -5.76
C GLU A 56 6.76 9.46 -4.27
N GLU A 57 5.71 9.26 -3.47
CA GLU A 57 5.77 9.43 -2.01
C GLU A 57 6.83 8.52 -1.38
N MET A 58 6.90 7.25 -1.80
CA MET A 58 7.94 6.33 -1.36
C MET A 58 9.35 6.81 -1.76
N ALA A 59 9.51 7.29 -2.98
CA ALA A 59 10.79 7.76 -3.47
C ALA A 59 11.29 9.01 -2.74
N GLU A 60 10.39 9.94 -2.42
CA GLU A 60 10.71 11.11 -1.61
C GLU A 60 11.16 10.72 -0.19
N ILE A 61 10.52 9.71 0.43
CA ILE A 61 10.98 9.18 1.72
C ILE A 61 12.41 8.62 1.59
N VAL A 62 12.71 7.84 0.55
CA VAL A 62 14.06 7.28 0.33
C VAL A 62 15.10 8.39 0.14
N LYS A 63 14.78 9.41 -0.67
CA LYS A 63 15.66 10.57 -0.87
C LYS A 63 15.99 11.27 0.45
N GLN A 64 15.01 11.44 1.32
CA GLN A 64 15.22 12.01 2.66
C GLN A 64 16.09 11.10 3.54
N GLU A 65 15.91 9.77 3.48
CA GLU A 65 16.71 8.82 4.26
C GLU A 65 18.19 8.81 3.86
N LEU A 66 18.48 9.02 2.58
CA LEU A 66 19.83 8.95 2.02
C LEU A 66 20.63 10.25 2.23
N GLY A 67 20.02 11.33 2.72
CA GLY A 67 20.71 12.60 2.98
C GLY A 67 21.19 13.26 1.69
N LEU A 68 20.29 13.98 1.02
CA LEU A 68 20.42 14.52 -0.34
C LEU A 68 21.52 15.59 -0.58
N ASP A 69 22.52 15.73 0.28
CA ASP A 69 23.41 16.89 0.22
C ASP A 69 24.57 16.78 -0.79
N SER A 70 24.84 15.64 -1.46
CA SER A 70 26.00 15.58 -2.38
C SER A 70 26.04 14.51 -3.49
N HIS A 71 25.08 13.58 -3.61
CA HIS A 71 25.14 12.54 -4.65
C HIS A 71 23.90 12.56 -5.56
N GLN A 72 24.09 12.26 -6.85
CA GLN A 72 22.98 12.02 -7.76
C GLN A 72 22.22 10.77 -7.31
N VAL A 73 21.13 10.97 -6.57
CA VAL A 73 20.25 9.88 -6.13
C VAL A 73 19.25 9.56 -7.25
N GLU A 74 19.28 8.34 -7.77
CA GLU A 74 18.32 7.86 -8.78
C GLU A 74 17.38 6.83 -8.13
N VAL A 75 16.28 7.28 -7.51
CA VAL A 75 15.36 6.34 -6.86
C VAL A 75 14.45 5.65 -7.87
N GLY A 76 14.41 4.31 -7.79
CA GLY A 76 13.42 3.48 -8.48
C GLY A 76 12.62 2.65 -7.49
N CYS A 77 11.31 2.56 -7.70
CA CYS A 77 10.40 1.75 -6.88
C CYS A 77 9.69 0.68 -7.71
N PHE A 78 9.46 -0.50 -7.14
CA PHE A 78 8.72 -1.59 -7.79
C PHE A 78 7.80 -2.31 -6.80
N ALA A 79 6.75 -2.93 -7.32
CA ALA A 79 5.86 -3.77 -6.53
C ALA A 79 6.48 -5.16 -6.31
N VAL A 80 6.38 -5.67 -5.09
CA VAL A 80 6.81 -7.04 -4.79
C VAL A 80 5.65 -7.99 -5.05
N ASN A 81 5.83 -8.88 -6.03
CA ASN A 81 4.78 -9.80 -6.45
C ASN A 81 4.97 -11.18 -5.81
N GLY A 82 3.86 -11.93 -5.70
CA GLY A 82 3.91 -13.37 -5.41
C GLY A 82 4.29 -14.20 -6.63
N LYS A 83 4.68 -15.48 -6.44
CA LYS A 83 4.85 -16.46 -7.53
C LYS A 83 3.53 -16.69 -8.27
N ARG A 84 2.40 -16.58 -7.56
CA ARG A 84 1.05 -16.56 -8.16
C ARG A 84 0.62 -15.12 -8.44
N MET A 85 0.13 -14.84 -9.67
CA MET A 85 -0.46 -13.55 -10.08
C MET A 85 -1.78 -13.23 -9.37
N THR A 86 -1.88 -13.44 -8.05
CA THR A 86 -3.10 -13.22 -7.26
C THR A 86 -3.18 -11.82 -6.66
N LEU A 87 -2.11 -11.02 -6.74
CA LEU A 87 -2.07 -9.68 -6.19
C LEU A 87 -2.59 -8.67 -7.21
N THR A 88 -3.91 -8.54 -7.33
CA THR A 88 -4.53 -7.45 -8.12
C THR A 88 -4.26 -6.06 -7.52
N ARG A 89 -3.82 -6.02 -6.27
CA ARG A 89 -3.49 -4.80 -5.52
C ARG A 89 -2.26 -5.07 -4.63
N PRO A 90 -1.03 -4.99 -5.19
CA PRO A 90 0.15 -5.16 -4.38
C PRO A 90 0.14 -4.13 -3.23
N ALA A 91 0.36 -4.61 -2.01
CA ALA A 91 0.44 -3.77 -0.83
C ALA A 91 1.88 -3.54 -0.39
N LEU A 92 2.84 -4.31 -0.92
CA LEU A 92 4.26 -4.21 -0.59
C LEU A 92 5.06 -3.73 -1.80
N TYR A 93 5.95 -2.79 -1.54
CA TYR A 93 6.79 -2.15 -2.54
C TYR A 93 8.23 -2.08 -2.01
N VAL A 94 9.18 -2.06 -2.94
CA VAL A 94 10.59 -1.86 -2.65
C VAL A 94 11.09 -0.69 -3.48
N CYS A 95 11.81 0.22 -2.84
CA CYS A 95 12.53 1.30 -3.49
C CYS A 95 14.03 1.17 -3.23
N ALA A 96 14.85 1.61 -4.17
CA ALA A 96 16.29 1.60 -4.05
C ALA A 96 16.91 2.79 -4.81
N ASP A 97 18.10 3.21 -4.38
CA ASP A 97 18.93 4.13 -5.15
C ASP A 97 19.68 3.35 -6.24
N LEU A 98 19.24 3.53 -7.49
CA LEU A 98 19.74 2.85 -8.67
C LEU A 98 21.12 3.34 -9.13
N ALA A 99 21.50 4.54 -8.69
CA ALA A 99 22.82 5.11 -8.94
C ALA A 99 23.91 4.45 -8.09
N SER A 100 23.56 3.92 -6.91
CA SER A 100 24.49 3.20 -6.03
C SER A 100 24.99 1.89 -6.66
N SER A 101 26.28 1.60 -6.46
CA SER A 101 26.90 0.31 -6.80
C SER A 101 26.46 -0.82 -5.87
N ASN A 102 26.08 -0.47 -4.63
CA ASN A 102 25.55 -1.40 -3.63
C ASN A 102 24.22 -0.86 -3.10
N PRO A 103 23.13 -1.00 -3.88
CA PRO A 103 21.85 -0.36 -3.57
C PRO A 103 21.18 -0.98 -2.34
N ALA A 104 20.80 -0.14 -1.37
CA ALA A 104 19.98 -0.55 -0.24
C ALA A 104 18.50 -0.66 -0.66
N ALA A 105 17.82 -1.72 -0.20
CA ALA A 105 16.39 -1.90 -0.42
C ALA A 105 15.55 -1.32 0.74
N PHE A 106 14.69 -0.37 0.42
CA PHE A 106 13.74 0.26 1.33
C PHE A 106 12.36 -0.32 1.09
N TRP A 107 11.77 -0.94 2.10
CA TRP A 107 10.48 -1.62 1.98
C TRP A 107 9.35 -0.70 2.43
N PHE A 108 8.25 -0.71 1.68
CA PHE A 108 7.08 0.11 1.93
C PHE A 108 5.81 -0.71 1.87
N HIS A 109 4.85 -0.33 2.71
CA HIS A 109 3.49 -0.79 2.68
C HIS A 109 2.57 0.35 2.22
N TYR A 110 1.70 0.06 1.25
CA TYR A 110 0.62 0.95 0.86
C TYR A 110 -0.72 0.46 1.42
N ASN A 111 -1.31 1.24 2.32
CA ASN A 111 -2.61 0.92 2.89
C ASN A 111 -3.74 1.38 1.95
N TRP A 112 -4.27 0.44 1.16
CA TRP A 112 -5.41 0.65 0.26
C TRP A 112 -6.72 1.00 0.97
N SER A 113 -6.87 0.65 2.25
CA SER A 113 -8.10 0.86 3.03
C SER A 113 -8.22 2.27 3.61
N ASN A 114 -7.11 2.99 3.77
CA ASN A 114 -7.12 4.34 4.34
C ASN A 114 -7.74 5.34 3.36
N LYS A 115 -8.66 6.19 3.80
CA LYS A 115 -9.19 7.28 2.96
C LYS A 115 -8.10 8.37 2.76
N PRO A 116 -8.01 9.01 1.58
CA PRO A 116 -6.90 9.91 1.24
C PRO A 116 -6.77 11.14 2.15
N LYS A 117 -7.85 11.52 2.85
CA LYS A 117 -7.96 12.82 3.52
C LYS A 117 -7.39 12.85 4.95
N THR A 118 -7.07 11.71 5.56
CA THR A 118 -6.85 11.67 7.03
C THR A 118 -5.74 10.75 7.51
N ALA A 119 -5.18 9.86 6.68
CA ALA A 119 -4.19 8.89 7.14
C ALA A 119 -3.09 8.65 6.11
N LYS A 120 -1.85 8.58 6.60
CA LYS A 120 -0.67 8.23 5.79
C LYS A 120 -0.88 6.84 5.17
N ARG A 121 -0.84 6.77 3.84
CA ARG A 121 -1.05 5.51 3.10
C ARG A 121 0.26 4.75 2.91
N VAL A 122 1.35 5.47 2.65
CA VAL A 122 2.70 4.91 2.50
C VAL A 122 3.39 4.84 3.85
N ASN A 123 3.79 3.65 4.25
CA ASN A 123 4.50 3.43 5.52
C ASN A 123 5.73 2.57 5.28
N GLN A 124 6.90 3.00 5.75
CA GLN A 124 8.13 2.23 5.62
C GLN A 124 8.11 1.05 6.59
N VAL A 125 8.42 -0.13 6.08
CA VAL A 125 8.36 -1.40 6.80
C VAL A 125 9.70 -1.70 7.46
N THR A 126 9.66 -2.00 8.76
CA THR A 126 10.84 -2.45 9.54
C THR A 126 10.82 -3.95 9.80
N SER A 127 9.64 -4.54 9.97
CA SER A 127 9.49 -5.99 10.09
C SER A 127 8.09 -6.47 9.70
N MET A 128 7.97 -7.77 9.41
CA MET A 128 6.71 -8.46 9.16
C MET A 128 6.69 -9.79 9.90
N SER A 129 5.53 -10.16 10.45
CA SER A 129 5.36 -11.42 11.18
C SER A 129 4.02 -12.06 10.85
N TYR A 130 4.06 -13.34 10.47
CA TYR A 130 2.84 -14.13 10.30
C TYR A 130 2.18 -14.41 11.64
N LYS A 131 0.92 -14.01 11.77
CA LYS A 131 0.01 -14.38 12.85
C LYS A 131 -1.07 -15.31 12.28
N GLY A 132 -0.83 -16.61 12.34
CA GLY A 132 -1.76 -17.61 11.79
C GLY A 132 -1.63 -17.78 10.27
N SER A 133 -2.72 -18.16 9.59
CA SER A 133 -2.68 -18.57 8.18
C SER A 133 -2.92 -17.46 7.16
N ARG A 134 -3.53 -16.33 7.57
CA ARG A 134 -3.97 -15.25 6.65
C ARG A 134 -3.80 -13.84 7.20
N ASN A 135 -2.91 -13.67 8.17
CA ASN A 135 -2.71 -12.38 8.81
C ASN A 135 -1.21 -12.16 9.01
N VAL A 136 -0.71 -11.07 8.45
CA VAL A 136 0.67 -10.60 8.61
C VAL A 136 0.60 -9.27 9.32
N ILE A 137 1.24 -9.19 10.48
CA ILE A 137 1.43 -7.93 11.18
C ILE A 137 2.69 -7.27 10.61
N ILE A 138 2.56 -5.99 10.26
CA ILE A 138 3.66 -5.18 9.75
C ILE A 138 4.04 -4.17 10.83
N GLN A 139 5.32 -4.06 11.14
CA GLN A 139 5.85 -2.98 11.96
C GLN A 139 6.38 -1.88 11.03
N PHE A 140 6.02 -0.64 11.34
CA PHE A 140 6.46 0.53 10.60
C PHE A 140 7.58 1.27 11.32
N LYS A 141 8.34 2.06 10.56
CA LYS A 141 9.46 2.86 11.10
C LYS A 141 9.01 3.92 12.10
N ASP A 142 7.78 4.43 11.98
CA ASP A 142 7.19 5.40 12.91
C ASP A 142 6.67 4.78 14.22
N GLY A 143 6.88 3.47 14.42
CA GLY A 143 6.44 2.73 15.59
C GLY A 143 4.99 2.22 15.52
N ASN A 144 4.24 2.59 14.48
CA ASN A 144 2.88 2.09 14.28
C ASN A 144 2.88 0.67 13.69
N ASN A 145 1.74 0.00 13.80
CA ASN A 145 1.54 -1.34 13.23
C ASN A 145 0.50 -1.31 12.10
N GLY A 146 0.78 -2.06 11.03
CA GLY A 146 -0.14 -2.38 9.95
C GLY A 146 -0.52 -3.85 9.93
N LYS A 147 -1.42 -4.21 9.02
CA LYS A 147 -1.80 -5.60 8.76
C LYS A 147 -2.01 -5.84 7.27
N LEU A 148 -1.58 -7.01 6.81
CA LEU A 148 -2.05 -7.61 5.56
C LEU A 148 -2.98 -8.75 5.95
N SER A 149 -4.26 -8.62 5.60
CA SER A 149 -5.30 -9.59 6.00
C SER A 149 -6.09 -10.17 4.84
N LEU A 150 -6.00 -9.52 3.67
CA LEU A 150 -6.60 -10.04 2.45
C LEU A 150 -5.56 -10.87 1.71
N LEU A 151 -5.98 -12.04 1.22
CA LEU A 151 -5.10 -12.92 0.42
C LEU A 151 -4.58 -12.23 -0.86
N ILE A 152 -5.32 -11.23 -1.35
CA ILE A 152 -4.94 -10.41 -2.51
C ILE A 152 -3.85 -9.37 -2.19
N GLU A 153 -3.45 -9.23 -0.93
CA GLU A 153 -2.41 -8.30 -0.46
C GLU A 153 -1.15 -9.02 0.04
N ILE A 154 -1.27 -10.29 0.44
CA ILE A 154 -0.18 -11.07 1.06
C ILE A 154 0.57 -11.83 -0.05
N PRO A 155 1.84 -11.50 -0.34
CA PRO A 155 2.63 -12.29 -1.26
C PRO A 155 2.83 -13.71 -0.73
N ASP A 156 2.67 -14.70 -1.61
CA ASP A 156 2.76 -16.12 -1.28
C ASP A 156 4.14 -16.53 -0.73
N TRP A 157 5.21 -15.92 -1.23
CA TRP A 157 6.58 -16.19 -0.76
C TRP A 157 6.80 -15.81 0.70
N LEU A 158 6.03 -14.87 1.24
CA LEU A 158 6.15 -14.48 2.64
C LEU A 158 5.76 -15.65 3.56
N SER A 159 4.94 -16.61 3.08
CA SER A 159 4.57 -17.81 3.85
C SER A 159 5.77 -18.69 4.21
N GLY A 160 6.89 -18.58 3.49
CA GLY A 160 8.15 -19.23 3.86
C GLY A 160 8.72 -18.74 5.20
N TRP A 161 8.30 -17.56 5.64
CA TRP A 161 8.66 -16.94 6.92
C TRP A 161 7.62 -17.18 8.02
N LYS A 162 6.72 -18.15 7.84
CA LYS A 162 5.73 -18.50 8.86
C LYS A 162 6.42 -18.86 10.18
N ASN A 163 5.91 -18.33 11.28
CA ASN A 163 6.47 -18.46 12.64
C ASN A 163 7.86 -17.82 12.85
N GLN A 164 8.35 -17.05 11.87
CA GLN A 164 9.60 -16.30 11.97
C GLN A 164 9.32 -14.80 11.77
N SER A 165 10.21 -13.95 12.28
CA SER A 165 10.18 -12.52 11.97
C SER A 165 10.91 -12.30 10.66
N PHE A 166 10.23 -11.70 9.69
CA PHE A 166 10.86 -11.20 8.48
C PHE A 166 11.31 -9.76 8.72
N VAL A 167 12.62 -9.54 8.74
CA VAL A 167 13.20 -8.19 8.89
C VAL A 167 13.87 -7.86 7.58
N PRO A 168 13.26 -7.07 6.67
CA PRO A 168 13.71 -6.95 5.29
C PRO A 168 15.20 -6.58 5.15
N LYS A 169 15.72 -5.73 6.03
CA LYS A 169 17.13 -5.32 6.06
C LYS A 169 18.11 -6.47 6.33
N MET A 170 17.67 -7.50 7.05
CA MET A 170 18.49 -8.69 7.37
C MET A 170 18.11 -9.90 6.51
N SER A 171 16.84 -9.96 6.09
CA SER A 171 16.23 -11.10 5.40
C SER A 171 16.35 -11.02 3.89
N CYS A 172 16.74 -9.89 3.32
CA CYS A 172 16.82 -9.71 1.88
C CYS A 172 18.13 -9.06 1.45
N ASN A 173 18.60 -9.45 0.26
CA ASN A 173 19.70 -8.84 -0.45
C ASN A 173 19.19 -8.26 -1.77
N PHE A 174 19.66 -7.07 -2.13
CA PHE A 174 19.31 -6.39 -3.37
C PHE A 174 20.59 -6.11 -4.16
N THR A 175 20.77 -6.81 -5.28
CA THR A 175 22.01 -6.78 -6.06
C THR A 175 21.77 -6.18 -7.44
N LYS A 176 22.72 -5.37 -7.89
CA LYS A 176 22.77 -4.86 -9.27
C LYS A 176 23.53 -5.88 -10.13
N GLY A 177 22.87 -6.37 -11.17
CA GLY A 177 23.43 -7.26 -12.19
C GLY A 177 24.00 -6.49 -13.39
N SER A 178 24.36 -7.21 -14.44
CA SER A 178 24.74 -6.61 -15.73
C SER A 178 23.52 -6.02 -16.46
N ASN A 179 23.76 -5.04 -17.34
CA ASN A 179 22.73 -4.41 -18.20
C ASN A 179 21.56 -3.76 -17.44
N ASP A 180 21.82 -3.04 -16.35
CA ASP A 180 20.79 -2.38 -15.53
C ASP A 180 19.68 -3.34 -15.04
N SER A 181 20.04 -4.62 -14.82
CA SER A 181 19.17 -5.60 -14.16
C SER A 181 19.44 -5.61 -12.67
N TYR A 182 18.41 -5.91 -11.89
CA TYR A 182 18.47 -5.97 -10.43
C TYR A 182 17.83 -7.26 -9.94
N THR A 183 18.32 -7.77 -8.82
CA THR A 183 17.76 -8.98 -8.20
C THR A 183 17.50 -8.73 -6.73
N LEU A 184 16.25 -8.92 -6.32
CA LEU A 184 15.85 -8.99 -4.92
C LEU A 184 15.78 -10.46 -4.51
N THR A 185 16.59 -10.86 -3.53
CA THR A 185 16.61 -12.23 -3.01
C THR A 185 16.35 -12.23 -1.51
N CYS A 186 15.35 -12.98 -1.06
CA CYS A 186 14.98 -13.12 0.36
C CYS A 186 14.91 -14.61 0.74
N PRO A 187 15.97 -15.20 1.33
CA PRO A 187 16.00 -16.62 1.68
C PRO A 187 15.29 -16.90 3.02
N PRO A 188 14.14 -17.61 3.04
CA PRO A 188 13.59 -18.16 4.27
C PRO A 188 14.45 -19.30 4.80
N SER A 189 14.42 -19.55 6.11
CA SER A 189 15.14 -20.69 6.68
C SER A 189 14.52 -22.03 6.24
N GLY A 190 15.33 -22.89 5.60
CA GLY A 190 14.93 -24.24 5.21
C GLY A 190 13.97 -24.36 4.02
N GLN A 191 13.81 -23.30 3.23
CA GLN A 191 12.94 -23.29 2.04
C GLN A 191 13.63 -22.60 0.86
N GLU A 192 13.05 -22.76 -0.35
CA GLU A 192 13.56 -22.09 -1.55
C GLU A 192 13.51 -20.55 -1.38
N PRO A 193 14.58 -19.83 -1.73
CA PRO A 193 14.60 -18.38 -1.67
C PRO A 193 13.53 -17.75 -2.55
N PHE A 194 12.93 -16.68 -2.06
CA PHE A 194 12.20 -15.76 -2.92
C PHE A 194 13.22 -14.97 -3.75
N THR A 195 13.07 -15.01 -5.07
CA THR A 195 13.88 -14.20 -5.98
C THR A 195 12.98 -13.49 -6.97
N GLN A 196 13.11 -12.18 -7.06
CA GLN A 196 12.47 -11.36 -8.08
C GLN A 196 13.57 -10.67 -8.90
N LYS A 197 13.53 -10.86 -10.22
CA LYS A 197 14.36 -10.12 -11.17
C LYS A 197 13.60 -8.86 -11.59
N ILE A 198 14.28 -7.73 -11.60
CA ILE A 198 13.71 -6.42 -11.92
C ILE A 198 14.58 -5.81 -13.01
N ASN A 199 13.99 -5.54 -14.17
CA ASN A 199 14.65 -4.84 -15.25
C ASN A 199 14.48 -3.33 -15.07
N LYS A 200 15.30 -2.55 -15.77
CA LYS A 200 15.25 -1.09 -15.78
C LYS A 200 13.85 -0.51 -15.98
N HIS A 201 13.05 -1.14 -16.85
CA HIS A 201 11.69 -0.70 -17.20
C HIS A 201 10.62 -1.09 -16.17
N ASP A 202 10.93 -2.01 -15.26
CA ASP A 202 10.01 -2.45 -14.22
C ASP A 202 9.98 -1.46 -13.03
N PHE A 203 10.98 -0.57 -12.95
CA PHE A 203 10.99 0.50 -11.96
C PHE A 203 10.07 1.63 -12.37
N HIS A 204 9.21 1.99 -11.44
CA HIS A 204 8.66 3.33 -11.41
C HIS A 204 9.72 4.31 -10.94
N ARG A 205 10.07 5.25 -11.81
CA ARG A 205 10.99 6.35 -11.52
C ARG A 205 10.14 7.61 -11.34
N PRO A 206 10.30 8.36 -10.24
CA PRO A 206 9.62 9.64 -10.10
C PRO A 206 9.94 10.48 -11.33
N THR A 207 8.92 11.09 -11.93
CA THR A 207 9.15 12.07 -12.98
C THR A 207 9.90 13.21 -12.30
N THR A 208 11.22 13.27 -12.46
CA THR A 208 11.94 14.49 -12.16
C THR A 208 11.27 15.55 -13.00
N LEU A 209 10.59 16.50 -12.34
CA LEU A 209 10.32 17.79 -12.95
C LEU A 209 11.69 18.30 -13.37
N SER A 210 12.00 18.14 -14.65
CA SER A 210 13.07 18.87 -15.29
C SER A 210 12.82 20.32 -14.93
N LEU A 211 13.62 20.85 -14.01
CA LEU A 211 13.78 22.28 -13.81
C LEU A 211 14.38 22.79 -15.12
N SER A 212 13.49 23.14 -16.05
CA SER A 212 13.78 24.04 -17.18
C SER A 212 13.79 25.46 -16.66
#